data_AF-A0A539DUR7-F1
#
_entry.id   AF-A0A539DUR7-F1
#
_cell.length_a   1.000
_cell.length_b   1.000
_cell.length_c   1.000
_cell.angle_alpha   90.00
_cell.angle_beta   90.00
_cell.angle_gamma   90.00
#
_symmetry.space_group_name_H-M   'P 1'
#
loop_
_entity.id
_entity.type
_entity.pdbx_description
1 polymer ?
#
loop_
_entity_poly.entity_id
_entity_poly.type
_entity_poly.pdbx_seq_one_letter_code
_entity_poly.pdbx_strand_id
1 'polypeptide(L)'
;MSISPNVGAMTKYLTRLTAAPIYRRFETDVYELLGKIPAVGHPAQELAGRVKESLTNLVVPTVFFEELGFKYFGPIDGHNLDDLVDTMKHIKEIGGPIVLHVLTRKGKGYKPAEADRLALHGVTQFDKTTGAMKKKASNAPTYSHLFAEALTEIAEMDPKVVAISAAMIEGTGLRVFEKRFPDRIYDVGIAEQHAVTFAAGMATQGMKPVCAIYSTFLQRAYDQIVHDVCLQNLDVTFVLDRAGLAGDDGATHHGVFDMAWLRTIPDMVIMAPKDEAEARDMLYTAIEH
;
A
#
# COMPACT_ATOMS: atom_id res chain seq x y z
N MET A 1 2.09 5.21 5.94
CA MET A 1 0.64 5.12 5.68
C MET A 1 0.44 5.64 4.27
N SER A 2 -0.33 4.91 3.46
CA SER A 2 -0.68 5.25 2.08
C SER A 2 -2.01 5.99 2.14
N ILE A 3 -3.03 5.56 1.38
CA ILE A 3 -4.45 5.82 1.68
C ILE A 3 -4.83 4.98 2.91
N SER A 4 -4.88 3.66 2.72
CA SER A 4 -4.97 2.65 3.76
C SER A 4 -3.63 2.48 4.50
N PRO A 5 -3.59 1.76 5.64
CA PRO A 5 -2.33 1.36 6.27
C PRO A 5 -1.37 0.73 5.25
N ASN A 6 -0.06 1.04 5.35
CA ASN A 6 0.92 0.43 4.44
C ASN A 6 0.98 -1.09 4.69
N VAL A 7 1.09 -1.85 3.61
CA VAL A 7 1.25 -3.31 3.63
C VAL A 7 2.67 -3.71 3.19
N GLY A 8 2.96 -5.01 3.19
CA GLY A 8 4.21 -5.56 2.67
C GLY A 8 5.36 -5.69 3.68
N ALA A 9 6.37 -6.47 3.30
CA ALA A 9 7.52 -6.81 4.14
C ALA A 9 8.41 -5.58 4.44
N MET A 10 8.56 -4.68 3.47
CA MET A 10 9.37 -3.46 3.64
C MET A 10 8.80 -2.54 4.73
N THR A 11 7.47 -2.43 4.82
CA THR A 11 6.82 -1.68 5.91
C THR A 11 7.17 -2.27 7.27
N LYS A 12 7.13 -3.61 7.42
CA LYS A 12 7.50 -4.30 8.66
C LYS A 12 8.99 -4.09 8.98
N TYR A 13 9.86 -4.14 7.96
CA TYR A 13 11.29 -3.90 8.07
C TYR A 13 11.59 -2.48 8.57
N LEU A 14 11.04 -1.46 7.90
CA LEU A 14 11.21 -0.06 8.29
C LEU A 14 10.61 0.22 9.68
N THR A 15 9.50 -0.44 10.05
CA THR A 15 8.94 -0.30 11.41
C THR A 15 9.89 -0.83 12.47
N ARG A 16 10.58 -1.95 12.23
CA ARG A 16 11.61 -2.46 13.15
C ARG A 16 12.77 -1.48 13.31
N LEU A 17 13.19 -0.82 12.24
CA LEU A 17 14.21 0.25 12.28
C LEU A 17 13.80 1.41 13.19
N THR A 18 12.52 1.77 13.23
CA THR A 18 12.01 2.84 14.12
C THR A 18 11.92 2.44 15.58
N ALA A 19 11.70 1.15 15.86
CA ALA A 19 11.55 0.62 17.22
C ALA A 19 12.89 0.26 17.87
N ALA A 20 13.94 0.12 17.07
CA ALA A 20 15.29 -0.13 17.55
C ALA A 20 15.84 1.15 18.25
N PRO A 21 16.26 1.08 19.52
CA PRO A 21 16.85 2.22 20.22
C PRO A 21 18.28 2.46 19.72
N ILE A 22 18.43 2.89 18.47
CA ILE A 22 19.74 3.03 17.82
C ILE A 22 20.48 4.27 18.31
N TYR A 23 19.80 5.28 18.85
CA TYR A 23 20.44 6.57 19.13
C TYR A 23 20.75 6.88 20.60
N ARG A 24 20.60 5.94 21.54
CA ARG A 24 20.87 6.23 22.97
C ARG A 24 21.68 5.20 23.76
N ARG A 25 22.09 4.08 23.15
CA ARG A 25 22.88 3.04 23.85
C ARG A 25 24.37 3.02 23.51
N PHE A 26 24.78 3.52 22.35
CA PHE A 26 26.20 3.49 21.98
C PHE A 26 27.09 4.38 22.86
N GLU A 27 26.59 5.51 23.36
CA GLU A 27 27.38 6.40 24.23
C GLU A 27 27.54 5.83 25.65
N THR A 28 26.47 5.27 26.22
CA THR A 28 26.47 4.73 27.58
C THR A 28 27.20 3.39 27.67
N ASP A 29 27.00 2.51 26.68
CA ASP A 29 27.59 1.16 26.72
C ASP A 29 29.10 1.20 26.44
N VAL A 30 29.60 2.15 25.63
CA VAL A 30 31.05 2.32 25.41
C VAL A 30 31.73 2.91 26.65
N TYR A 31 31.09 3.83 27.37
CA TYR A 31 31.60 4.36 28.64
C TYR A 31 31.62 3.32 29.76
N GLU A 32 30.62 2.44 29.84
CA GLU A 32 30.61 1.35 30.83
C GLU A 32 31.59 0.20 30.46
N LEU A 33 31.74 -0.12 29.17
CA LEU A 33 32.66 -1.17 28.70
C LEU A 33 34.13 -0.76 28.87
N LEU A 34 34.46 0.52 28.65
CA LEU A 34 35.79 1.07 28.91
C LEU A 34 36.08 1.22 30.42
N GLY A 35 35.04 1.32 31.26
CA GLY A 35 35.17 1.47 32.70
C GLY A 35 35.30 0.16 33.50
N LYS A 36 35.05 -1.01 32.90
CA LYS A 36 35.00 -2.30 33.62
C LYS A 36 35.65 -3.47 32.86
N ILE A 37 36.95 -3.35 32.55
CA ILE A 37 37.75 -4.53 32.20
C ILE A 37 38.61 -4.96 33.41
N PRO A 38 38.08 -5.77 34.36
CA PRO A 38 38.89 -6.72 35.09
C PRO A 38 38.87 -8.09 34.38
N ALA A 39 40.02 -8.74 34.42
CA ALA A 39 40.28 -10.03 33.79
C ALA A 39 39.39 -11.17 34.34
N VAL A 40 39.14 -12.17 33.47
CA VAL A 40 38.77 -13.57 33.73
C VAL A 40 37.27 -13.97 33.69
N GLY A 41 36.94 -14.92 32.80
CA GLY A 41 35.97 -16.00 33.07
C GLY A 41 34.70 -16.05 32.20
N HIS A 42 34.23 -17.28 31.92
CA HIS A 42 33.07 -17.72 31.13
C HIS A 42 31.82 -16.80 31.00
N PRO A 43 31.35 -16.01 31.99
CA PRO A 43 30.29 -15.01 31.79
C PRO A 43 30.52 -14.03 30.62
N ALA A 44 31.77 -13.81 30.20
CA ALA A 44 32.09 -12.98 29.03
C ALA A 44 31.60 -13.59 27.69
N GLN A 45 31.51 -14.92 27.56
CA GLN A 45 31.12 -15.57 26.31
C GLN A 45 29.61 -15.50 26.05
N GLU A 46 28.78 -15.67 27.09
CA GLU A 46 27.33 -15.49 26.97
C GLU A 46 26.95 -14.02 26.76
N LEU A 47 27.68 -13.10 27.43
CA LEU A 47 27.52 -11.67 27.21
C LEU A 47 27.93 -11.28 25.78
N ALA A 48 29.05 -11.80 25.28
CA ALA A 48 29.48 -11.61 23.90
C ALA A 48 28.48 -12.20 22.89
N GLY A 49 27.86 -13.34 23.18
CA GLY A 49 26.79 -13.93 22.37
C GLY A 49 25.58 -13.01 22.26
N ARG A 50 25.07 -12.49 23.38
CA ARG A 50 23.92 -11.56 23.41
C ARG A 50 24.24 -10.21 22.77
N VAL A 51 25.45 -9.70 22.93
CA VAL A 51 25.93 -8.46 22.28
C VAL A 51 26.05 -8.67 20.77
N LYS A 52 26.61 -9.80 20.34
CA LYS A 52 26.72 -10.15 18.91
C LYS A 52 25.34 -10.31 18.28
N GLU A 53 24.40 -10.98 18.92
CA GLU A 53 23.05 -11.19 18.39
C GLU A 53 22.24 -9.87 18.35
N SER A 54 22.41 -9.01 19.35
CA SER A 54 21.81 -7.66 19.38
C SER A 54 22.42 -6.74 18.31
N LEU A 55 23.74 -6.78 18.11
CA LEU A 55 24.42 -6.05 17.03
C LEU A 55 24.05 -6.61 15.65
N THR A 56 23.98 -7.93 15.49
CA THR A 56 23.59 -8.56 14.22
C THR A 56 22.16 -8.16 13.83
N ASN A 57 21.23 -8.13 14.79
CA ASN A 57 19.86 -7.67 14.56
C ASN A 57 19.73 -6.15 14.29
N LEU A 58 20.75 -5.35 14.60
CA LEU A 58 20.81 -3.91 14.32
C LEU A 58 21.57 -3.57 13.03
N VAL A 59 22.55 -4.40 12.67
CA VAL A 59 23.32 -4.31 11.41
C VAL A 59 22.49 -4.82 10.24
N VAL A 60 21.77 -5.94 10.38
CA VAL A 60 20.91 -6.50 9.33
C VAL A 60 19.86 -5.49 8.77
N PRO A 61 19.22 -4.63 9.58
CA PRO A 61 18.25 -3.69 9.05
C PRO A 61 18.82 -2.42 8.39
N THR A 62 20.15 -2.23 8.35
CA THR A 62 20.79 -1.15 7.54
C THR A 62 21.27 -1.65 6.17
N VAL A 63 21.49 -2.96 6.06
CA VAL A 63 22.12 -3.62 4.89
C VAL A 63 21.28 -3.55 3.61
N PHE A 64 19.94 -3.48 3.69
CA PHE A 64 19.10 -3.57 2.47
C PHE A 64 19.39 -2.45 1.47
N PHE A 65 19.45 -1.19 1.95
CA PHE A 65 19.70 -0.06 1.07
C PHE A 65 21.17 -0.02 0.60
N GLU A 66 22.09 -0.45 1.46
CA GLU A 66 23.52 -0.54 1.13
C GLU A 66 23.81 -1.60 0.06
N GLU A 67 23.14 -2.75 0.12
CA GLU A 67 23.21 -3.80 -0.91
C GLU A 67 22.65 -3.33 -2.27
N LEU A 68 21.67 -2.44 -2.25
CA LEU A 68 21.16 -1.76 -3.46
C LEU A 68 22.09 -0.63 -3.95
N GLY A 69 23.21 -0.38 -3.27
CA GLY A 69 24.19 0.64 -3.62
C GLY A 69 23.89 2.03 -3.08
N PHE A 70 22.91 2.18 -2.18
CA PHE A 70 22.58 3.45 -1.53
C PHE A 70 23.28 3.58 -0.19
N LYS A 71 23.80 4.77 0.11
CA LYS A 71 24.16 5.10 1.50
C LYS A 71 22.88 5.37 2.28
N TYR A 72 22.75 4.84 3.48
CA TYR A 72 21.53 4.97 4.29
C TYR A 72 21.75 5.82 5.54
N PHE A 73 20.85 6.77 5.79
CA PHE A 73 20.85 7.64 6.98
C PHE A 73 19.47 7.64 7.64
N GLY A 74 19.42 7.54 8.96
CA GLY A 74 18.19 7.57 9.75
C GLY A 74 17.83 6.23 10.41
N PRO A 75 16.60 6.06 10.93
CA PRO A 75 15.51 7.03 10.88
C PRO A 75 15.77 8.29 11.75
N ILE A 76 15.41 9.48 11.25
CA ILE A 76 15.41 10.74 12.03
C ILE A 76 13.99 11.30 12.19
N ASP A 77 13.76 12.12 13.23
CA ASP A 77 12.46 12.77 13.44
C ASP A 77 12.21 13.84 12.37
N GLY A 78 11.20 13.62 11.54
CA GLY A 78 10.78 14.53 10.48
C GLY A 78 10.07 15.79 10.97
N HIS A 79 9.86 15.93 12.28
CA HIS A 79 9.28 17.13 12.89
C HIS A 79 10.31 17.99 13.61
N ASN A 80 11.59 17.60 13.63
CA ASN A 80 12.69 18.44 14.07
C ASN A 80 13.37 19.09 12.86
N LEU A 81 13.04 20.36 12.59
CA LEU A 81 13.54 21.07 11.42
C LEU A 81 15.05 21.32 11.49
N ASP A 82 15.60 21.61 12.66
CA ASP A 82 17.03 21.88 12.84
C ASP A 82 17.85 20.62 12.53
N ASP A 83 17.48 19.48 13.10
CA ASP A 83 18.11 18.18 12.82
C ASP A 83 18.02 17.81 11.33
N LEU A 84 16.87 18.06 10.69
CA LEU A 84 16.67 17.79 9.26
C LEU A 84 17.60 18.64 8.39
N VAL A 85 17.65 19.95 8.65
CA VAL A 85 18.47 20.89 7.88
C VAL A 85 19.94 20.55 8.03
N ASP A 86 20.41 20.29 9.24
CA ASP A 86 21.80 19.96 9.49
C ASP A 86 22.17 18.59 8.92
N THR A 87 21.30 17.58 9.03
CA THR A 87 21.51 16.29 8.37
C THR A 87 21.60 16.44 6.85
N MET A 88 20.67 17.18 6.24
CA MET A 88 20.65 17.41 4.79
C MET A 88 21.89 18.15 4.28
N LYS A 89 22.40 19.12 5.04
CA LYS A 89 23.66 19.81 4.72
C LYS A 89 24.85 18.84 4.71
N HIS A 90 24.96 17.98 5.72
CA HIS A 90 26.06 17.02 5.80
C HIS A 90 26.00 15.97 4.69
N ILE A 91 24.84 15.35 4.45
CA ILE A 91 24.72 14.29 3.45
C ILE A 91 24.90 14.79 2.02
N LYS A 92 24.62 16.07 1.75
CA LYS A 92 24.84 16.68 0.44
C LYS A 92 26.31 16.63 0.00
N GLU A 93 27.25 16.66 0.94
CA GLU A 93 28.70 16.63 0.67
C GLU A 93 29.24 15.21 0.44
N ILE A 94 28.49 14.16 0.81
CA ILE A 94 28.97 12.76 0.86
C ILE A 94 29.06 12.09 -0.53
N GLY A 95 28.37 12.65 -1.54
CA GLY A 95 28.35 12.17 -2.93
C GLY A 95 27.71 10.78 -3.12
N GLY A 96 27.20 10.52 -4.32
CA GLY A 96 26.51 9.26 -4.65
C GLY A 96 25.04 9.21 -4.19
N PRO A 97 24.34 8.10 -4.45
CA PRO A 97 22.92 7.97 -4.13
C PRO A 97 22.71 7.70 -2.62
N ILE A 98 21.79 8.44 -2.02
CA ILE A 98 21.55 8.43 -0.57
C ILE A 98 20.07 8.23 -0.28
N VAL A 99 19.76 7.39 0.70
CA VAL A 99 18.43 7.25 1.30
C VAL A 99 18.46 7.88 2.70
N LEU A 100 17.73 8.99 2.87
CA LEU A 100 17.45 9.57 4.18
C LEU A 100 16.07 9.12 4.65
N HIS A 101 16.02 8.28 5.69
CA HIS A 101 14.79 7.81 6.29
C HIS A 101 14.27 8.82 7.32
N VAL A 102 13.17 9.48 6.98
CA VAL A 102 12.54 10.51 7.81
C VAL A 102 11.19 10.03 8.36
N LEU A 103 11.00 10.13 9.68
CA LEU A 103 9.77 9.73 10.34
C LEU A 103 8.80 10.90 10.48
N THR A 104 7.64 10.81 9.83
CA THR A 104 6.61 11.85 9.87
C THR A 104 5.28 11.32 10.42
N ARG A 105 4.36 12.25 10.71
CA ARG A 105 3.00 11.95 11.17
C ARG A 105 2.02 12.53 10.16
N LYS A 106 1.25 11.67 9.49
CA LYS A 106 0.20 12.11 8.55
C LYS A 106 -0.82 12.99 9.31
N GLY A 107 -1.12 14.16 8.74
CA GLY A 107 -1.99 15.16 9.36
C GLY A 107 -1.34 16.02 10.45
N LYS A 108 -0.01 15.95 10.66
CA LYS A 108 0.68 16.70 11.72
C LYS A 108 0.29 18.18 11.72
N GLY A 109 -0.01 18.71 12.90
CA GLY A 109 -0.37 20.12 13.11
C GLY A 109 -1.86 20.39 12.98
N TYR A 110 -2.65 19.41 12.51
CA TYR A 110 -4.09 19.51 12.43
C TYR A 110 -4.77 18.36 13.19
N LYS A 111 -5.20 18.64 14.43
CA LYS A 111 -5.74 17.63 15.37
C LYS A 111 -6.82 16.72 14.74
N PRO A 112 -7.81 17.23 13.97
CA PRO A 112 -8.78 16.37 13.30
C PRO A 112 -8.13 15.36 12.34
N ALA A 113 -7.16 15.77 11.53
CA ALA A 113 -6.47 14.86 10.60
C ALA A 113 -5.52 13.89 11.31
N GLU A 114 -4.93 14.27 12.44
CA GLU A 114 -4.11 13.34 13.22
C GLU A 114 -4.94 12.22 13.87
N ALA A 115 -6.20 12.54 14.22
CA ALA A 115 -7.17 11.63 14.82
C ALA A 115 -7.84 10.71 13.79
N ASP A 116 -8.25 11.26 12.63
CA ASP A 116 -8.79 10.49 11.51
C ASP A 116 -8.03 10.79 10.21
N ARG A 117 -6.94 10.05 10.03
CA ARG A 117 -6.01 10.22 8.90
C ARG A 117 -6.56 9.71 7.58
N LEU A 118 -7.58 8.86 7.65
CA LEU A 118 -8.20 8.25 6.48
C LEU A 118 -9.27 9.20 5.94
N ALA A 119 -10.19 9.67 6.80
CA ALA A 119 -11.26 10.58 6.40
C ALA A 119 -10.74 11.89 5.83
N LEU A 120 -9.59 12.38 6.31
CA LEU A 120 -8.98 13.64 5.87
C LEU A 120 -7.81 13.43 4.89
N HIS A 121 -7.70 12.25 4.27
CA HIS A 121 -6.70 12.02 3.23
C HIS A 121 -7.02 12.77 1.93
N GLY A 122 -8.30 12.78 1.54
CA GLY A 122 -8.85 13.57 0.45
C GLY A 122 -10.14 14.21 0.95
N VAL A 123 -10.23 15.53 0.84
CA VAL A 123 -11.31 16.30 1.47
C VAL A 123 -12.12 17.05 0.42
N THR A 124 -13.45 16.97 0.54
CA THR A 124 -14.35 17.95 -0.08
C THR A 124 -14.50 19.14 0.85
N GLN A 125 -15.38 20.10 0.56
CA GLN A 125 -15.64 21.23 1.45
C GLN A 125 -15.91 20.75 2.89
N PHE A 126 -15.04 21.16 3.81
CA PHE A 126 -15.07 20.75 5.22
C PHE A 126 -14.91 21.96 6.14
N ASP A 127 -15.36 21.80 7.39
CA ASP A 127 -15.17 22.80 8.42
C ASP A 127 -13.73 22.73 8.96
N LYS A 128 -12.97 23.81 8.79
CA LYS A 128 -11.55 23.87 9.17
C LYS A 128 -11.31 23.64 10.67
N THR A 129 -12.28 23.94 11.54
CA THR A 129 -12.11 23.83 12.99
C THR A 129 -12.40 22.41 13.46
N THR A 130 -13.45 21.78 12.92
CA THR A 130 -13.92 20.47 13.37
C THR A 130 -13.42 19.31 12.50
N GLY A 131 -13.00 19.58 11.27
CA GLY A 131 -12.68 18.54 10.27
C GLY A 131 -13.91 17.92 9.63
N ALA A 132 -15.13 18.36 9.98
CA ALA A 132 -16.36 17.76 9.48
C ALA A 132 -16.58 18.11 8.00
N MET A 133 -16.66 17.08 7.15
CA MET A 133 -17.03 17.24 5.74
C MET A 133 -18.54 17.42 5.61
N LYS A 134 -18.97 18.37 4.76
CA LYS A 134 -20.38 18.48 4.39
C LYS A 134 -20.75 17.32 3.47
N LYS A 135 -21.48 16.33 3.99
CA LYS A 135 -22.10 15.30 3.14
C LYS A 135 -23.18 15.98 2.29
N LYS A 136 -23.01 16.00 0.97
CA LYS A 136 -24.17 16.20 0.09
C LYS A 136 -25.11 15.01 0.30
N ALA A 137 -26.38 15.28 0.61
CA ALA A 137 -27.39 14.24 0.59
C ALA A 137 -27.54 13.76 -0.86
N SER A 138 -27.01 12.56 -1.15
CA SER A 138 -27.32 11.83 -2.37
C SER A 138 -28.28 10.71 -1.97
N ASN A 139 -29.36 10.57 -2.75
CA ASN A 139 -30.28 9.44 -2.59
C ASN A 139 -29.81 8.21 -3.38
N ALA A 140 -28.78 8.35 -4.21
CA ALA A 140 -28.21 7.25 -5.00
C ALA A 140 -26.89 6.75 -4.38
N PRO A 141 -26.67 5.42 -4.33
CA PRO A 141 -25.39 4.85 -3.94
C PRO A 141 -24.30 5.21 -4.94
N THR A 142 -23.03 5.14 -4.53
CA THR A 142 -21.91 5.25 -5.46
C THR A 142 -21.68 3.91 -6.16
N TYR A 143 -21.15 3.94 -7.39
CA TYR A 143 -20.77 2.71 -8.10
C TYR A 143 -19.79 1.84 -7.30
N SER A 144 -18.84 2.43 -6.57
CA SER A 144 -17.93 1.67 -5.69
C SER A 144 -18.66 0.92 -4.58
N HIS A 145 -19.67 1.54 -3.98
CA HIS A 145 -20.45 0.90 -2.92
C HIS A 145 -21.30 -0.24 -3.49
N LEU A 146 -22.00 0.02 -4.60
CA LEU A 146 -22.79 -0.96 -5.32
C LEU A 146 -21.97 -2.18 -5.74
N PHE A 147 -20.80 -1.93 -6.34
CA PHE A 147 -19.85 -2.97 -6.74
C PHE A 147 -19.42 -3.82 -5.54
N ALA A 148 -19.00 -3.19 -4.45
CA ALA A 148 -18.50 -3.91 -3.28
C ALA A 148 -19.59 -4.75 -2.61
N GLU A 149 -20.83 -4.25 -2.55
CA GLU A 149 -21.98 -5.03 -2.06
C GLU A 149 -22.27 -6.22 -2.96
N ALA A 150 -22.40 -6.01 -4.27
CA ALA A 150 -22.66 -7.08 -5.23
C ALA A 150 -21.56 -8.14 -5.22
N LEU A 151 -20.29 -7.74 -5.21
CA LEU A 151 -19.16 -8.67 -5.09
C LEU A 151 -19.22 -9.48 -3.78
N THR A 152 -19.63 -8.85 -2.68
CA THR A 152 -19.78 -9.53 -1.39
C THR A 152 -20.88 -10.59 -1.46
N GLU A 153 -22.04 -10.27 -2.05
CA GLU A 153 -23.13 -11.24 -2.24
C GLU A 153 -22.71 -12.40 -3.16
N ILE A 154 -22.01 -12.12 -4.25
CA ILE A 154 -21.48 -13.16 -5.15
C ILE A 154 -20.52 -14.09 -4.40
N ALA A 155 -19.62 -13.53 -3.59
CA ALA A 155 -18.69 -14.32 -2.79
C ALA A 155 -19.36 -15.10 -1.64
N GLU A 156 -20.58 -14.75 -1.22
CA GLU A 156 -21.38 -15.60 -0.31
C GLU A 156 -21.83 -16.89 -0.99
N MET A 157 -22.08 -16.83 -2.30
CA MET A 157 -22.52 -17.97 -3.11
C MET A 157 -21.37 -18.81 -3.65
N ASP A 158 -20.24 -18.18 -3.98
CA ASP A 158 -19.05 -18.85 -4.53
C ASP A 158 -17.81 -18.70 -3.61
N PRO A 159 -17.31 -19.79 -3.00
CA PRO A 159 -16.11 -19.75 -2.17
C PRO A 159 -14.83 -19.37 -2.94
N LYS A 160 -14.82 -19.52 -4.28
CA LYS A 160 -13.66 -19.26 -5.14
C LYS A 160 -13.42 -17.77 -5.44
N VAL A 161 -14.41 -16.92 -5.18
CA VAL A 161 -14.29 -15.48 -5.45
C VAL A 161 -13.40 -14.83 -4.40
N VAL A 162 -12.40 -14.08 -4.89
CA VAL A 162 -11.45 -13.33 -4.07
C VAL A 162 -11.32 -11.90 -4.59
N ALA A 163 -11.19 -10.94 -3.69
CA ALA A 163 -11.02 -9.53 -4.03
C ALA A 163 -9.55 -9.12 -3.95
N ILE A 164 -9.05 -8.40 -4.95
CA ILE A 164 -7.68 -7.90 -4.98
C ILE A 164 -7.71 -6.39 -5.20
N SER A 165 -6.94 -5.64 -4.41
CA SER A 165 -6.78 -4.20 -4.54
C SER A 165 -5.31 -3.79 -4.49
N ALA A 166 -4.98 -2.68 -5.15
CA ALA A 166 -3.65 -2.08 -5.10
C ALA A 166 -3.67 -0.80 -4.24
N ALA A 167 -3.66 -0.94 -2.92
CA ALA A 167 -3.75 0.13 -1.92
C ALA A 167 -5.04 0.98 -1.94
N MET A 168 -6.13 0.48 -2.53
CA MET A 168 -7.35 1.24 -2.79
C MET A 168 -8.61 0.67 -2.13
N ILE A 169 -8.50 -0.15 -1.08
CA ILE A 169 -9.65 -0.80 -0.39
C ILE A 169 -10.80 0.18 -0.08
N GLU A 170 -10.47 1.36 0.44
CA GLU A 170 -11.46 2.39 0.76
C GLU A 170 -11.97 3.10 -0.50
N GLY A 171 -11.07 3.36 -1.44
CA GLY A 171 -11.37 4.01 -2.71
C GLY A 171 -12.36 3.22 -3.58
N THR A 172 -12.23 1.90 -3.60
CA THR A 172 -13.08 0.98 -4.37
C THR A 172 -14.26 0.41 -3.57
N GLY A 173 -14.46 0.86 -2.33
CA GLY A 173 -15.58 0.41 -1.48
C GLY A 173 -15.42 -1.00 -0.90
N LEU A 174 -14.30 -1.69 -1.15
CA LEU A 174 -14.05 -3.08 -0.74
C LEU A 174 -13.98 -3.29 0.78
N ARG A 175 -14.05 -2.23 1.59
CA ARG A 175 -14.11 -2.33 3.05
C ARG A 175 -15.29 -3.18 3.54
N VAL A 176 -16.40 -3.21 2.80
CA VAL A 176 -17.55 -4.08 3.11
C VAL A 176 -17.18 -5.56 2.91
N PHE A 177 -16.55 -5.88 1.78
CA PHE A 177 -16.07 -7.23 1.46
C PHE A 177 -15.05 -7.71 2.50
N GLU A 178 -14.07 -6.86 2.86
CA GLU A 178 -13.02 -7.20 3.84
C GLU A 178 -13.60 -7.59 5.20
N LYS A 179 -14.62 -6.88 5.67
CA LYS A 179 -15.27 -7.21 6.94
C LYS A 179 -15.98 -8.56 6.90
N ARG A 180 -16.53 -8.93 5.74
CA ARG A 180 -17.28 -10.18 5.56
C ARG A 180 -16.35 -11.37 5.32
N PHE A 181 -15.29 -11.17 4.54
CA PHE A 181 -14.35 -12.20 4.09
C PHE A 181 -12.89 -11.76 4.22
N PRO A 182 -12.38 -11.61 5.46
CA PRO A 182 -11.02 -11.12 5.70
C PRO A 182 -9.94 -12.02 5.08
N ASP A 183 -10.22 -13.31 4.92
CA ASP A 183 -9.27 -14.30 4.35
C ASP A 183 -9.33 -14.41 2.82
N ARG A 184 -10.23 -13.66 2.15
CA ARG A 184 -10.43 -13.69 0.68
C ARG A 184 -10.25 -12.32 0.03
N ILE A 185 -9.55 -11.42 0.71
CA ILE A 185 -9.19 -10.11 0.18
C ILE A 185 -7.71 -9.85 0.33
N TYR A 186 -7.09 -9.30 -0.72
CA TYR A 186 -5.67 -9.05 -0.77
C TYR A 186 -5.39 -7.60 -1.18
N ASP A 187 -4.74 -6.85 -0.30
CA ASP A 187 -4.15 -5.55 -0.64
C ASP A 187 -2.66 -5.77 -0.93
N VAL A 188 -2.28 -5.58 -2.20
CA VAL A 188 -0.89 -5.75 -2.64
C VAL A 188 -0.04 -4.49 -2.50
N GLY A 189 -0.61 -3.40 -1.96
CA GLY A 189 0.03 -2.09 -1.94
C GLY A 189 -0.04 -1.40 -3.30
N ILE A 190 0.77 -0.35 -3.51
CA ILE A 190 0.83 0.38 -4.79
C ILE A 190 1.69 -0.43 -5.78
N ALA A 191 1.14 -1.55 -6.25
CA ALA A 191 1.81 -2.51 -7.12
C ALA A 191 0.79 -3.16 -8.07
N GLU A 192 0.22 -2.37 -8.98
CA GLU A 192 -0.83 -2.81 -9.90
C GLU A 192 -0.37 -3.97 -10.79
N GLN A 193 0.90 -3.98 -11.24
CA GLN A 193 1.46 -5.12 -11.96
C GLN A 193 1.39 -6.40 -11.13
N HIS A 194 1.79 -6.31 -9.86
CA HIS A 194 1.72 -7.44 -8.95
C HIS A 194 0.28 -7.88 -8.72
N ALA A 195 -0.68 -6.96 -8.58
CA ALA A 195 -2.09 -7.28 -8.42
C ALA A 195 -2.60 -8.18 -9.56
N VAL A 196 -2.28 -7.80 -10.82
CA VAL A 196 -2.72 -8.55 -12.01
C VAL A 196 -2.02 -9.90 -12.12
N THR A 197 -0.69 -9.97 -12.00
CA THR A 197 0.02 -11.26 -12.07
C THR A 197 -0.35 -12.19 -10.91
N PHE A 198 -0.63 -11.62 -9.73
CA PHE A 198 -1.10 -12.39 -8.57
C PHE A 198 -2.50 -12.97 -8.83
N ALA A 199 -3.41 -12.19 -9.42
CA ALA A 199 -4.70 -12.67 -9.89
C ALA A 199 -4.55 -13.79 -10.92
N ALA A 200 -3.70 -13.60 -11.94
CA ALA A 200 -3.39 -14.65 -12.92
C ALA A 200 -2.97 -15.96 -12.23
N GLY A 201 -2.03 -15.89 -11.29
CA GLY A 201 -1.60 -17.05 -10.50
C GLY A 201 -2.76 -17.74 -9.76
N MET A 202 -3.64 -16.97 -9.14
CA MET A 202 -4.84 -17.52 -8.47
C MET A 202 -5.80 -18.18 -9.46
N ALA A 203 -6.03 -17.57 -10.63
CA ALA A 203 -6.88 -18.11 -11.67
C ALA A 203 -6.37 -19.47 -12.18
N THR A 204 -5.04 -19.66 -12.30
CA THR A 204 -4.47 -20.98 -12.64
C THR A 204 -4.81 -22.08 -11.64
N GLN A 205 -5.16 -21.72 -10.41
CA GLN A 205 -5.54 -22.64 -9.34
C GLN A 205 -7.07 -22.78 -9.21
N GLY A 206 -7.84 -22.26 -10.17
CA GLY A 206 -9.29 -22.36 -10.20
C GLY A 206 -10.02 -21.42 -9.25
N MET A 207 -9.34 -20.38 -8.76
CA MET A 207 -9.96 -19.25 -8.06
C MET A 207 -10.54 -18.26 -9.08
N LYS A 208 -11.47 -17.41 -8.64
CA LYS A 208 -12.10 -16.35 -9.44
C LYS A 208 -11.69 -14.97 -8.90
N PRO A 209 -10.47 -14.49 -9.25
CA PRO A 209 -9.96 -13.22 -8.75
C PRO A 209 -10.65 -12.01 -9.40
N VAL A 210 -11.03 -11.06 -8.55
CA VAL A 210 -11.60 -9.77 -8.94
C VAL A 210 -10.66 -8.65 -8.55
N CYS A 211 -9.98 -8.07 -9.54
CA CYS A 211 -9.08 -6.93 -9.37
C CYS A 211 -9.87 -5.61 -9.41
N ALA A 212 -10.10 -4.99 -8.26
CA ALA A 212 -10.71 -3.65 -8.18
C ALA A 212 -9.62 -2.58 -8.16
N ILE A 213 -9.41 -1.91 -9.30
CA ILE A 213 -8.31 -0.99 -9.54
C ILE A 213 -8.86 0.24 -10.28
N TYR A 214 -8.32 1.43 -10.04
CA TYR A 214 -8.75 2.60 -10.81
C TYR A 214 -8.34 2.47 -12.28
N SER A 215 -9.21 2.86 -13.22
CA SER A 215 -8.92 2.80 -14.66
C SER A 215 -7.55 3.41 -15.01
N THR A 216 -7.24 4.57 -14.45
CA THR A 216 -5.97 5.26 -14.71
C THR A 216 -4.73 4.51 -14.21
N PHE A 217 -4.87 3.73 -13.13
CA PHE A 217 -3.75 3.01 -12.53
C PHE A 217 -3.56 1.63 -13.14
N LEU A 218 -4.62 1.01 -13.67
CA LEU A 218 -4.50 -0.26 -14.38
C LEU A 218 -3.58 -0.16 -15.61
N GLN A 219 -3.39 1.03 -16.18
CA GLN A 219 -2.40 1.28 -17.23
C GLN A 219 -1.00 0.77 -16.89
N ARG A 220 -0.62 0.76 -15.60
CA ARG A 220 0.67 0.23 -15.14
C ARG A 220 0.83 -1.27 -15.37
N ALA A 221 -0.28 -2.00 -15.45
CA ALA A 221 -0.34 -3.45 -15.59
C ALA A 221 -0.72 -3.93 -17.00
N TYR A 222 -0.58 -3.07 -18.01
CA TYR A 222 -0.90 -3.40 -19.42
C TYR A 222 -0.23 -4.72 -19.86
N ASP A 223 1.07 -4.84 -19.63
CA ASP A 223 1.87 -6.00 -20.03
C ASP A 223 1.42 -7.28 -19.32
N GLN A 224 1.11 -7.18 -18.02
CA GLN A 224 0.62 -8.30 -17.21
C GLN A 224 -0.75 -8.78 -17.68
N ILE A 225 -1.64 -7.87 -18.09
CA ILE A 225 -2.95 -8.26 -18.67
C ILE A 225 -2.73 -9.02 -19.97
N VAL A 226 -1.86 -8.52 -20.86
CA VAL A 226 -1.57 -9.19 -22.14
C VAL A 226 -0.94 -10.56 -21.94
N HIS A 227 0.17 -10.62 -21.18
CA HIS A 227 1.01 -11.81 -21.12
C HIS A 227 0.63 -12.80 -20.05
N ASP A 228 0.24 -12.33 -18.86
CA ASP A 228 -0.03 -13.22 -17.73
C ASP A 228 -1.50 -13.67 -17.71
N VAL A 229 -2.44 -12.85 -18.23
CA VAL A 229 -3.88 -13.14 -18.19
C VAL A 229 -4.41 -13.59 -19.55
N CYS A 230 -4.45 -12.69 -20.53
CA CYS A 230 -5.17 -12.93 -21.79
C CYS A 230 -4.49 -14.00 -22.66
N LEU A 231 -3.15 -14.02 -22.73
CA LEU A 231 -2.43 -15.04 -23.51
C LEU A 231 -2.70 -16.48 -23.01
N GLN A 232 -3.00 -16.64 -21.72
CA GLN A 232 -3.31 -17.92 -21.08
C GLN A 232 -4.82 -18.18 -20.99
N ASN A 233 -5.66 -17.23 -21.46
CA ASN A 233 -7.11 -17.24 -21.33
C ASN A 233 -7.58 -17.53 -19.89
N LEU A 234 -7.02 -16.79 -18.93
CA LEU A 234 -7.32 -16.98 -17.50
C LEU A 234 -8.56 -16.20 -17.07
N ASP A 235 -9.32 -16.82 -16.16
CA ASP A 235 -10.49 -16.23 -15.50
C ASP A 235 -10.06 -15.15 -14.49
N VAL A 236 -9.96 -13.90 -14.96
CA VAL A 236 -9.67 -12.73 -14.14
C VAL A 236 -10.65 -11.61 -14.48
N THR A 237 -11.40 -11.15 -13.48
CA THR A 237 -12.29 -10.01 -13.63
C THR A 237 -11.60 -8.72 -13.20
N PHE A 238 -11.59 -7.72 -14.07
CA PHE A 238 -11.12 -6.36 -13.75
C PHE A 238 -12.31 -5.42 -13.52
N VAL A 239 -12.37 -4.79 -12.37
CA VAL A 239 -13.34 -3.73 -12.08
C VAL A 239 -12.61 -2.39 -12.05
N LEU A 240 -12.94 -1.56 -13.03
CA LEU A 240 -12.31 -0.27 -13.25
C LEU A 240 -13.10 0.85 -12.57
N ASP A 241 -12.71 1.18 -11.35
CA ASP A 241 -13.28 2.34 -10.68
C ASP A 241 -12.67 3.65 -11.24
N ARG A 242 -13.34 4.80 -11.08
CA ARG A 242 -12.90 6.11 -11.63
C ARG A 242 -12.60 6.06 -13.15
N ALA A 243 -13.35 5.26 -13.90
CA ALA A 243 -13.32 5.32 -15.36
C ALA A 243 -13.87 6.67 -15.86
N GLY A 244 -13.25 7.23 -16.88
CA GLY A 244 -13.54 8.57 -17.40
C GLY A 244 -12.79 9.70 -16.69
N LEU A 245 -13.40 10.88 -16.64
CA LEU A 245 -12.81 12.08 -16.05
C LEU A 245 -12.96 12.04 -14.52
N ALA A 246 -11.83 12.09 -13.80
CA ALA A 246 -11.78 12.14 -12.34
C ALA A 246 -11.99 13.55 -11.74
N GLY A 247 -12.21 14.57 -12.58
CA GLY A 247 -12.51 15.93 -12.13
C GLY A 247 -11.29 16.61 -11.50
N ASP A 248 -11.39 16.92 -10.20
CA ASP A 248 -10.40 17.74 -9.48
C ASP A 248 -9.04 17.05 -9.30
N ASP A 249 -8.98 15.72 -9.38
CA ASP A 249 -7.71 14.96 -9.34
C ASP A 249 -6.84 15.20 -10.59
N GLY A 250 -7.44 15.75 -11.65
CA GLY A 250 -6.76 16.23 -12.84
C GLY A 250 -6.27 15.14 -13.79
N ALA A 251 -5.50 15.56 -14.80
CA ALA A 251 -5.13 14.74 -15.95
C ALA A 251 -4.35 13.46 -15.59
N THR A 252 -3.65 13.42 -14.46
CA THR A 252 -2.91 12.24 -13.99
C THR A 252 -3.82 11.14 -13.44
N HIS A 253 -5.09 11.45 -13.13
CA HIS A 253 -6.07 10.52 -12.59
C HIS A 253 -7.23 10.24 -13.55
N HIS A 254 -7.28 10.91 -14.69
CA HIS A 254 -8.30 10.67 -15.71
C HIS A 254 -8.10 9.27 -16.33
N GLY A 255 -8.97 8.33 -15.96
CA GLY A 255 -9.07 7.01 -16.56
C GLY A 255 -9.81 7.06 -17.89
N VAL A 256 -9.33 7.82 -18.87
CA VAL A 256 -10.03 8.04 -20.17
C VAL A 256 -9.52 7.14 -21.30
N PHE A 257 -8.59 6.23 -20.99
CA PHE A 257 -7.88 5.44 -22.00
C PHE A 257 -8.23 3.95 -21.97
N ASP A 258 -8.88 3.43 -20.91
CA ASP A 258 -9.15 2.01 -20.71
C ASP A 258 -9.86 1.36 -21.90
N MET A 259 -10.98 1.93 -22.35
CA MET A 259 -11.70 1.46 -23.54
C MET A 259 -10.82 1.39 -24.80
N ALA A 260 -9.83 2.28 -24.95
CA ALA A 260 -8.98 2.32 -26.13
C ALA A 260 -7.92 1.21 -26.11
N TRP A 261 -7.21 1.05 -25.00
CA TRP A 261 -6.09 0.10 -24.91
C TRP A 261 -6.53 -1.32 -24.53
N LEU A 262 -7.59 -1.49 -23.72
CA LEU A 262 -8.09 -2.83 -23.39
C LEU A 262 -8.69 -3.50 -24.63
N ARG A 263 -9.33 -2.72 -25.51
CA ARG A 263 -9.95 -3.24 -26.74
C ARG A 263 -8.94 -3.76 -27.75
N THR A 264 -7.66 -3.43 -27.61
CA THR A 264 -6.61 -3.98 -28.49
C THR A 264 -6.09 -5.34 -28.01
N ILE A 265 -6.50 -5.79 -26.83
CA ILE A 265 -6.08 -7.06 -26.24
C ILE A 265 -7.09 -8.16 -26.64
N PRO A 266 -6.64 -9.31 -27.18
CA PRO A 266 -7.52 -10.43 -27.51
C PRO A 266 -8.28 -10.96 -26.30
N ASP A 267 -9.43 -11.59 -26.56
CA ASP A 267 -10.25 -12.31 -25.57
C ASP A 267 -10.73 -11.48 -24.37
N MET A 268 -10.68 -10.15 -24.49
CA MET A 268 -11.24 -9.22 -23.51
C MET A 268 -12.71 -8.90 -23.79
N VAL A 269 -13.57 -9.14 -22.81
CA VAL A 269 -14.93 -8.61 -22.77
C VAL A 269 -14.91 -7.30 -21.98
N ILE A 270 -15.38 -6.21 -22.60
CA ILE A 270 -15.42 -4.88 -21.98
C ILE A 270 -16.88 -4.46 -21.84
N MET A 271 -17.27 -4.09 -20.62
CA MET A 271 -18.63 -3.70 -20.27
C MET A 271 -18.64 -2.35 -19.57
N ALA A 272 -19.65 -1.52 -19.85
CA ALA A 272 -19.85 -0.21 -19.24
C ALA A 272 -21.32 -0.08 -18.79
N PRO A 273 -21.62 -0.27 -17.50
CA PRO A 273 -23.01 -0.29 -17.01
C PRO A 273 -23.64 1.10 -17.03
N LYS A 274 -24.88 1.20 -17.52
CA LYS A 274 -25.60 2.49 -17.54
C LYS A 274 -26.23 2.86 -16.20
N ASP A 275 -26.52 1.87 -15.36
CA ASP A 275 -27.24 2.01 -14.10
C ASP A 275 -26.83 0.92 -13.10
N GLU A 276 -27.44 0.95 -11.91
CA GLU A 276 -27.11 0.05 -10.81
C GLU A 276 -27.49 -1.40 -11.08
N ALA A 277 -28.58 -1.64 -11.82
CA ALA A 277 -29.02 -3.00 -12.14
C ALA A 277 -28.04 -3.63 -13.14
N GLU A 278 -27.71 -2.92 -14.21
CA GLU A 278 -26.73 -3.39 -15.20
C GLU A 278 -25.36 -3.64 -14.57
N ALA A 279 -24.90 -2.78 -13.64
CA ALA A 279 -23.61 -2.98 -12.98
C ALA A 279 -23.55 -4.30 -12.20
N ARG A 280 -24.64 -4.68 -11.53
CA ARG A 280 -24.71 -5.95 -10.78
C ARG A 280 -24.75 -7.15 -11.73
N ASP A 281 -25.57 -7.09 -12.76
CA ASP A 281 -25.73 -8.16 -13.74
C ASP A 281 -24.44 -8.38 -14.55
N MET A 282 -23.76 -7.31 -14.94
CA MET A 282 -22.47 -7.36 -15.63
C MET A 282 -21.38 -7.96 -14.73
N LEU A 283 -21.33 -7.57 -13.44
CA LEU A 283 -20.38 -8.15 -12.50
C LEU A 283 -20.62 -9.65 -12.30
N TYR A 284 -21.87 -10.04 -12.08
CA TYR A 284 -22.23 -11.45 -11.95
C TYR A 284 -21.85 -12.24 -13.20
N THR A 285 -22.18 -11.69 -14.37
CA THR A 285 -21.83 -12.31 -15.66
C THR A 285 -20.32 -12.45 -15.81
N ALA A 286 -19.53 -11.41 -15.49
CA ALA A 286 -18.06 -11.46 -15.61
C ALA A 286 -17.42 -12.55 -14.74
N ILE A 287 -17.98 -12.82 -13.56
CA ILE A 287 -17.44 -13.80 -12.61
C ILE A 287 -17.90 -15.23 -12.92
N GLU A 288 -19.05 -15.40 -13.59
CA GLU A 288 -19.59 -16.72 -13.96
C GLU A 288 -19.27 -17.15 -15.39
N HIS A 289 -18.67 -16.28 -16.21
CA HIS A 289 -18.41 -16.50 -17.63
C HIS A 289 -17.21 -17.42 -17.92
#